data_AF-A0AAW9QGJ8-F1
#
_entry.id   AF-A0AAW9QGJ8-F1
#
_cell.length_a   1.000
_cell.length_b   1.000
_cell.length_c   1.000
_cell.angle_alpha   90.00
_cell.angle_beta   90.00
_cell.angle_gamma   90.00
#
_symmetry.space_group_name_H-M   'P 1'
#
loop_
_entity.id
_entity.type
_entity.pdbx_description
1 polymer ?
#
loop_
_entity_poly.entity_id
_entity_poly.type
_entity_poly.pdbx_seq_one_letter_code
_entity_poly.pdbx_strand_id
1 'polypeptide(L)'
;MQASTHPVFERLTAAQSPMARQHLLHELEKMVDSRRGERALVQRVHQVVERGVPYYAPADAHYQAWARQVAELWQRAEALPA
;
A
#
# COMPACT_ATOMS: atom_id res chain seq x y z
N MET A 1 -0.86 14.63 4.18
CA MET A 1 -1.09 13.72 5.34
C MET A 1 0.20 13.01 5.67
N GLN A 2 0.44 12.69 6.94
CA GLN A 2 1.50 11.74 7.29
C GLN A 2 1.02 10.32 6.95
N ALA A 3 1.93 9.46 6.51
CA ALA A 3 1.68 8.06 6.14
C ALA A 3 0.84 7.27 7.16
N SER A 4 1.16 7.48 8.43
CA SER A 4 0.51 6.84 9.59
C SER A 4 -0.94 7.26 9.77
N THR A 5 -1.38 8.35 9.15
CA THR A 5 -2.74 8.91 9.21
C THR A 5 -3.57 8.52 7.99
N HIS A 6 -3.02 7.77 7.03
CA HIS A 6 -3.77 7.36 5.86
C HIS A 6 -4.74 6.21 6.22
N PRO A 7 -6.01 6.23 5.76
CA PRO A 7 -6.98 5.18 6.06
C PRO A 7 -6.51 3.75 5.69
N VAL A 8 -5.63 3.63 4.68
CA VAL A 8 -5.03 2.35 4.28
C VAL A 8 -4.11 1.76 5.34
N PHE A 9 -3.37 2.60 6.09
CA PHE A 9 -2.54 2.11 7.19
C PHE A 9 -3.40 1.43 8.26
N GLU A 10 -4.50 2.07 8.65
CA GLU A 10 -5.47 1.50 9.60
C GLU A 10 -6.10 0.22 9.04
N ARG A 11 -6.52 0.23 7.76
CA ARG A 11 -7.09 -0.98 7.13
C ARG A 11 -6.11 -2.15 7.09
N LEU A 12 -4.83 -1.91 6.81
CA LEU A 12 -3.80 -2.97 6.79
C LEU A 12 -3.54 -3.55 8.19
N THR A 13 -3.45 -2.68 9.20
CA THR A 13 -3.16 -3.08 10.58
C THR A 13 -4.37 -3.66 11.32
N ALA A 14 -5.59 -3.25 10.96
CA ALA A 14 -6.84 -3.80 11.51
C ALA A 14 -7.40 -4.99 10.70
N ALA A 15 -6.94 -5.22 9.47
CA ALA A 15 -7.42 -6.32 8.64
C ALA A 15 -7.20 -7.66 9.36
N GLN A 16 -8.28 -8.43 9.49
CA GLN A 16 -8.25 -9.71 10.22
C GLN A 16 -7.86 -10.89 9.31
N SER A 17 -7.94 -10.74 7.98
CA SER A 17 -7.60 -11.80 7.03
C SER A 17 -6.42 -11.42 6.12
N PRO A 18 -5.54 -12.37 5.78
CA PRO A 18 -4.49 -12.17 4.77
C PRO A 18 -5.06 -11.73 3.41
N MET A 19 -6.23 -12.28 3.04
CA MET A 19 -6.89 -11.95 1.77
C MET A 19 -7.34 -10.49 1.70
N ALA A 20 -7.84 -9.92 2.80
CA ALA A 20 -8.21 -8.50 2.85
C ALA A 20 -7.00 -7.58 2.64
N ARG A 21 -5.84 -7.95 3.19
CA ARG A 21 -4.59 -7.20 2.99
C ARG A 21 -4.09 -7.31 1.55
N GLN A 22 -4.20 -8.49 0.94
CA GLN A 22 -3.84 -8.68 -0.46
C GLN A 22 -4.77 -7.90 -1.40
N HIS A 23 -6.07 -7.82 -1.07
CA HIS A 23 -7.01 -7.02 -1.84
C HIS A 23 -6.62 -5.53 -1.86
N LEU A 24 -6.16 -4.99 -0.73
CA LEU A 24 -5.64 -3.63 -0.67
C LEU A 24 -4.44 -3.43 -1.61
N LEU A 25 -3.48 -4.36 -1.62
CA LEU A 25 -2.34 -4.27 -2.54
C LEU A 25 -2.78 -4.29 -4.00
N HIS A 26 -3.76 -5.14 -4.34
CA HIS A 26 -4.33 -5.22 -5.68
C HIS A 26 -5.05 -3.94 -6.11
N GLU A 27 -5.79 -3.30 -5.19
CA GLU A 27 -6.43 -2.01 -5.42
C GLU A 27 -5.39 -0.93 -5.74
N LEU A 28 -4.27 -0.90 -5.02
CA LEU A 28 -3.17 0.03 -5.28
C LEU A 28 -2.52 -0.20 -6.65
N GLU A 29 -2.25 -1.46 -6.99
CA GLU A 29 -1.69 -1.85 -8.30
C GLU A 29 -2.58 -1.35 -9.45
N LYS A 30 -3.88 -1.66 -9.39
CA LYS A 30 -4.86 -1.17 -10.38
C LYS A 30 -4.90 0.35 -10.48
N MET A 31 -4.76 1.04 -9.34
CA MET A 31 -4.79 2.50 -9.32
C MET A 31 -3.61 3.10 -10.08
N VAL A 32 -2.41 2.57 -9.91
CA VAL A 32 -1.24 3.10 -10.63
C VAL A 32 -1.20 2.68 -12.09
N ASP A 33 -1.75 1.51 -12.44
CA ASP A 33 -1.81 1.04 -13.82
C ASP A 33 -2.87 1.76 -14.67
N SER A 34 -3.94 2.26 -14.03
CA SER A 34 -5.00 3.01 -14.71
C SER A 34 -4.71 4.50 -14.88
N ARG A 35 -3.69 5.04 -14.20
CA ARG A 35 -3.36 6.47 -14.23
C ARG A 35 -2.15 6.76 -15.09
N ARG A 36 -2.17 7.89 -15.80
CA ARG A 36 -0.97 8.39 -16.50
C ARG A 36 -0.06 9.07 -15.49
N GLY A 37 0.98 8.37 -15.05
CA GLY A 37 1.80 8.83 -13.92
C GLY A 37 3.30 8.55 -14.00
N GLU A 38 3.97 8.99 -12.93
CA GLU A 38 5.41 8.86 -12.70
C GLU A 38 5.86 7.39 -12.73
N ARG A 39 6.62 6.99 -13.77
CA ARG A 39 7.12 5.61 -13.94
C ARG A 39 7.80 5.04 -12.70
N ALA A 40 8.55 5.88 -11.97
CA ALA A 40 9.25 5.47 -10.76
C ALA A 40 8.27 5.06 -9.63
N LEU A 41 7.15 5.76 -9.49
CA LEU A 41 6.10 5.41 -8.53
C LEU A 41 5.43 4.10 -8.90
N VAL A 42 5.08 3.91 -10.17
CA VAL A 42 4.50 2.66 -10.69
C VAL A 42 5.43 1.49 -10.37
N GLN A 43 6.71 1.58 -10.75
CA GLN A 43 7.70 0.54 -10.44
C GLN A 43 7.81 0.26 -8.95
N ARG A 44 7.75 1.30 -8.11
CA ARG A 44 7.84 1.13 -6.66
C ARG A 44 6.63 0.42 -6.08
N VAL A 45 5.43 0.69 -6.59
CA VAL A 45 4.20 -0.04 -6.21
C VAL A 45 4.32 -1.50 -6.62
N HIS A 46 4.68 -1.78 -7.86
CA HIS A 46 4.88 -3.14 -8.38
C HIS A 46 5.86 -3.94 -7.51
N GLN A 47 7.01 -3.36 -7.13
CA GLN A 47 7.96 -4.01 -6.22
C GLN A 47 7.39 -4.39 -4.84
N VAL A 48 6.48 -3.57 -4.30
CA VAL A 48 5.85 -3.84 -3.00
C VAL A 48 4.77 -4.91 -3.15
N VAL A 49 3.98 -4.86 -4.23
CA VAL A 49 2.92 -5.84 -4.52
C VAL A 49 3.51 -7.22 -4.80
N GLU A 50 4.58 -7.31 -5.59
CA GLU A 50 5.28 -8.55 -5.92
C GLU A 50 5.85 -9.23 -4.67
N ARG A 51 6.37 -8.43 -3.72
CA ARG A 51 6.82 -8.94 -2.40
C ARG A 51 5.67 -9.41 -1.51
N GLY A 52 4.47 -8.87 -1.73
CA GLY A 52 3.26 -9.22 -0.99
C GLY A 52 3.22 -8.72 0.45
N VAL A 53 2.27 -9.27 1.21
CA VAL A 53 2.05 -8.94 2.62
C VAL A 53 3.05 -9.70 3.50
N PRO A 54 3.84 -9.01 4.35
CA PRO A 54 4.75 -9.68 5.28
C PRO A 54 4.01 -10.61 6.26
N TYR A 55 4.69 -11.69 6.68
CA TYR A 55 4.16 -12.67 7.65
C TYR A 55 4.16 -12.19 9.11
N TYR A 56 4.65 -10.98 9.39
CA TYR A 56 4.70 -10.41 10.73
C TYR A 56 3.29 -10.11 11.28
N ALA A 57 3.15 -10.12 12.61
CA ALA A 57 1.91 -9.71 13.26
C ALA A 57 1.65 -8.21 13.01
N PRO A 58 0.39 -7.76 12.93
CA PRO A 58 0.09 -6.34 12.65
C PRO A 58 0.67 -5.34 13.65
N ALA A 59 0.87 -5.78 14.91
CA ALA A 59 1.48 -4.96 15.95
C ALA A 59 3.02 -4.87 15.83
N ASP A 60 3.66 -5.72 15.02
CA ASP A 60 5.10 -5.76 14.84
C ASP A 60 5.62 -4.48 14.17
N ALA A 61 6.77 -3.97 14.63
CA ALA A 61 7.38 -2.76 14.08
C ALA A 61 7.69 -2.88 12.58
N HIS A 62 8.12 -4.06 12.12
CA HIS A 62 8.38 -4.31 10.70
C HIS A 62 7.10 -4.32 9.87
N TYR A 63 6.02 -4.88 10.41
CA TYR A 63 4.71 -4.81 9.75
C TYR A 63 4.22 -3.37 9.65
N GLN A 64 4.29 -2.61 10.75
CA GLN A 64 3.87 -1.21 10.75
C GLN A 64 4.70 -0.35 9.81
N ALA A 65 6.02 -0.58 9.73
CA ALA A 65 6.89 0.12 8.79
C ALA A 65 6.47 -0.16 7.33
N TRP A 66 6.21 -1.43 7.00
CA TRP A 66 5.70 -1.82 5.69
C TRP A 66 4.32 -1.20 5.40
N ALA A 67 3.40 -1.23 6.35
CA ALA A 67 2.06 -0.66 6.18
C ALA A 67 2.11 0.86 5.97
N ARG A 68 3.02 1.58 6.65
CA ARG A 68 3.27 3.02 6.41
C ARG A 68 3.79 3.25 4.99
N GLN A 69 4.74 2.43 4.54
CA GLN A 69 5.25 2.52 3.17
C GLN A 69 4.13 2.32 2.14
N VAL A 70 3.25 1.34 2.32
CA VAL A 70 2.09 1.12 1.43
C VAL A 70 1.16 2.34 1.44
N ALA A 71 0.87 2.88 2.62
CA ALA A 71 0.06 4.10 2.76
C ALA A 71 0.65 5.32 2.05
N GLU A 72 1.98 5.52 2.11
CA GLU A 72 2.66 6.60 1.38
C GLU A 72 2.53 6.45 -0.13
N LEU A 73 2.70 5.22 -0.63
CA LEU A 73 2.54 4.93 -2.06
C LEU A 73 1.10 5.19 -2.51
N TRP A 74 0.14 4.85 -1.67
CA TRP A 74 -1.28 5.11 -1.91
C TRP A 74 -1.58 6.60 -2.02
N GLN A 75 -1.14 7.38 -1.04
CA GLN A 75 -1.32 8.84 -1.05
C GLN A 75 -0.70 9.47 -2.31
N ARG A 76 0.47 8.99 -2.74
CA ARG A 76 1.09 9.45 -3.99
C ARG A 76 0.32 9.04 -5.23
N ALA A 77 -0.19 7.80 -5.27
CA ALA A 77 -0.99 7.29 -6.37
C ALA A 77 -2.31 8.08 -6.51
N GLU A 78 -2.95 8.44 -5.40
CA GLU A 78 -4.16 9.26 -5.38
C GLU A 78 -3.95 10.67 -5.96
N ALA A 79 -2.74 11.21 -5.83
CA ALA A 79 -2.37 12.51 -6.37
C ALA A 79 -2.02 12.49 -7.87
N LEU A 80 -1.91 11.31 -8.49
CA LEU A 80 -1.68 11.22 -9.94
C LEU A 80 -2.92 11.68 -10.72
N PRO A 81 -2.75 12.37 -11.85
CA PRO A 81 -3.87 12.70 -12.73
C PRO A 81 -4.52 11.41 -13.28
N ALA A 82 -5.84 11.45 -13.42
CA ALA A 82 -6.62 10.38 -14.04
C ALA A 82 -6.29 10.24 -15.53
#